data_AF-A0A840V531-F1
#
_entry.id   AF-A0A840V531-F1
#
_cell.length_a   1.000
_cell.length_b   1.000
_cell.length_c   1.000
_cell.angle_alpha   90.00
_cell.angle_beta   90.00
_cell.angle_gamma   90.00
#
_symmetry.space_group_name_H-M   'P 1'
#
loop_
_entity.id
_entity.type
_entity.pdbx_description
1 polymer ?
#
loop_
_entity_poly.entity_id
_entity_poly.type
_entity_poly.pdbx_seq_one_letter_code
_entity_poly.pdbx_strand_id
1 'polypeptide(L)'
;MMLPCAGACSVGQLSHQAAVELTAAGFGRMYSLAAIAAGLPSAAADAGKVRMIVAIDGCDTGCSRRILEQRGIGCNHQLIITDLGIDREDGLQIDGEQLQLVKDAIQACCAEVQPIVRLGGCMCGI
;
A
#
# COMPACT_ATOMS: atom_id res chain seq x y z
N MET A 1 0.15 -5.03 4.14
CA MET A 1 -1.22 -4.67 3.72
C MET A 1 -1.11 -3.41 2.92
N MET A 2 -1.71 -3.39 1.73
CA MET A 2 -1.73 -2.22 0.85
C MET A 2 -3.08 -1.55 0.99
N LEU A 3 -3.08 -0.23 1.20
CA LEU A 3 -4.28 0.59 1.36
C LEU A 3 -4.28 1.65 0.26
N PRO A 4 -4.71 1.27 -0.95
CA PRO A 4 -4.69 2.17 -2.09
C PRO A 4 -5.88 3.11 -2.09
N CYS A 5 -5.61 4.35 -2.51
CA CYS A 5 -6.63 5.26 -2.99
C CYS A 5 -7.18 4.71 -4.31
N ALA A 6 -8.48 4.92 -4.55
CA ALA A 6 -9.20 4.51 -5.76
C ALA A 6 -10.03 5.70 -6.30
N GLY A 7 -9.36 6.84 -6.50
CA GLY A 7 -9.99 8.08 -6.93
C GLY A 7 -10.34 8.09 -8.43
N ALA A 8 -11.28 8.96 -8.81
CA ALA A 8 -11.68 9.21 -10.20
C ALA A 8 -10.64 10.08 -10.96
N CYS A 9 -9.41 9.57 -11.09
CA CYS A 9 -8.30 10.17 -11.83
C CYS A 9 -7.25 9.10 -12.15
N SER A 10 -6.36 9.37 -13.09
CA SER A 10 -5.32 8.46 -13.61
C SER A 10 -4.47 7.87 -12.49
N VAL A 11 -3.87 8.72 -11.65
CA VAL A 11 -3.07 8.31 -10.49
C VAL A 11 -3.89 7.56 -9.42
N GLY A 12 -5.18 7.83 -9.32
CA GLY A 12 -6.09 7.06 -8.48
C GLY A 12 -6.31 5.64 -9.00
N GLN A 13 -6.43 5.48 -10.33
CA GLN A 13 -6.53 4.18 -10.98
C GLN A 13 -5.20 3.41 -10.91
N LEU A 14 -4.07 4.08 -11.13
CA LEU A 14 -2.73 3.49 -10.99
C LEU A 14 -2.50 2.94 -9.58
N SER A 15 -2.81 3.73 -8.54
CA SER A 15 -2.75 3.30 -7.13
C SER A 15 -3.56 2.03 -6.90
N HIS A 16 -4.80 2.01 -7.37
CA HIS A 16 -5.68 0.87 -7.18
C HIS A 16 -5.20 -0.38 -7.96
N GLN A 17 -4.93 -0.22 -9.25
CA GLN A 17 -4.53 -1.30 -10.14
C GLN A 17 -3.20 -1.93 -9.72
N ALA A 18 -2.22 -1.13 -9.30
CA ALA A 18 -0.95 -1.64 -8.79
C ALA A 18 -1.16 -2.55 -7.58
N ALA A 19 -2.01 -2.13 -6.63
CA ALA A 19 -2.33 -2.94 -5.45
C ALA A 19 -3.10 -4.22 -5.80
N VAL A 20 -3.99 -4.18 -6.80
CA VAL A 20 -4.70 -5.37 -7.32
C VAL A 20 -3.69 -6.37 -7.88
N GLU A 21 -2.80 -5.94 -8.78
CA GLU A 21 -1.82 -6.81 -9.43
C GLU A 21 -0.81 -7.39 -8.44
N LEU A 22 -0.30 -6.57 -7.52
CA LEU A 22 0.61 -7.04 -6.47
C LEU A 22 -0.08 -8.03 -5.52
N THR A 23 -1.37 -7.83 -5.24
CA THR A 23 -2.15 -8.79 -4.45
C THR A 23 -2.31 -10.11 -5.20
N ALA A 24 -2.65 -10.06 -6.49
CA ALA A 24 -2.78 -11.24 -7.34
C ALA A 24 -1.45 -12.01 -7.51
N ALA A 25 -0.33 -11.28 -7.55
CA ALA A 25 1.02 -11.84 -7.59
C ALA A 25 1.49 -12.42 -6.23
N GLY A 26 0.69 -12.33 -5.17
CA GLY A 26 1.02 -12.85 -3.85
C GLY A 26 2.03 -12.01 -3.06
N PHE A 27 2.37 -10.81 -3.53
CA PHE A 27 3.32 -9.92 -2.85
C PHE A 27 2.77 -9.39 -1.52
N GLY A 28 1.47 -9.15 -1.47
CA GLY A 28 0.80 -8.67 -0.27
C GLY A 28 -0.71 -8.83 -0.36
N ARG A 29 -1.44 -8.23 0.59
CA ARG A 29 -2.90 -8.15 0.56
C ARG A 29 -3.32 -6.70 0.51
N MET A 30 -4.13 -6.33 -0.47
CA MET A 30 -4.87 -5.08 -0.42
C MET A 30 -6.10 -5.19 0.50
N TYR A 31 -6.50 -4.08 1.10
CA TYR A 31 -7.74 -3.98 1.85
C TYR A 31 -8.52 -2.74 1.41
N SER A 32 -9.85 -2.82 1.44
CA SER A 32 -10.71 -1.73 1.00
C SER A 32 -10.56 -0.52 1.94
N LEU A 33 -10.05 0.58 1.39
CA LEU A 33 -9.97 1.84 2.12
C LEU A 33 -11.36 2.37 2.51
N ALA A 34 -12.38 2.13 1.68
CA ALA A 34 -13.77 2.49 1.99
C ALA A 34 -14.31 1.72 3.21
N ALA A 35 -13.93 0.45 3.39
CA ALA A 35 -14.30 -0.33 4.58
C ALA A 35 -13.66 0.23 5.86
N ILE A 36 -12.41 0.70 5.78
CA ILE A 36 -11.75 1.42 6.88
C ILE A 36 -12.48 2.75 7.15
N ALA A 37 -12.77 3.52 6.11
CA ALA A 37 -13.47 4.79 6.22
C ALA A 37 -14.89 4.65 6.77
N ALA A 38 -15.56 3.52 6.53
CA ALA A 38 -16.87 3.18 7.12
C ALA A 38 -16.77 2.69 8.57
N GLY A 39 -15.57 2.40 9.07
CA GLY A 39 -15.35 1.94 10.45
C GLY A 39 -15.79 0.51 10.69
N LEU A 40 -15.70 -0.34 9.66
CA LEU A 40 -16.07 -1.75 9.81
C LEU A 40 -15.14 -2.45 10.82
N PRO A 41 -15.67 -3.22 11.79
CA PRO A 41 -14.86 -3.84 12.85
C PRO A 41 -13.75 -4.76 12.34
N SER A 42 -13.98 -5.42 11.19
CA SER A 42 -12.98 -6.28 10.53
C SER A 42 -11.75 -5.50 10.07
N ALA A 43 -11.90 -4.22 9.72
CA ALA A 43 -10.83 -3.42 9.13
C ALA A 43 -9.73 -3.08 10.16
N ALA A 44 -10.13 -2.65 11.36
CA ALA A 44 -9.19 -2.35 12.45
C ALA A 44 -8.52 -3.63 12.98
N ALA A 45 -9.29 -4.72 13.10
CA ALA A 45 -8.77 -6.01 13.53
C ALA A 45 -7.72 -6.57 12.56
N ASP A 46 -7.91 -6.38 11.26
CA ASP A 46 -6.95 -6.88 10.26
C ASP A 46 -5.72 -5.98 10.13
N ALA A 47 -5.88 -4.66 10.32
CA ALA A 47 -4.75 -3.73 10.40
C ALA A 47 -3.82 -4.06 11.59
N GLY A 48 -4.37 -4.44 12.74
CA GLY A 48 -3.57 -4.82 13.92
C GLY A 48 -2.81 -6.15 13.78
N LYS A 49 -3.13 -6.99 12.78
CA LYS A 49 -2.53 -8.32 12.58
C LYS A 49 -1.40 -8.34 11.55
N VAL A 50 -1.15 -7.24 10.85
CA VAL A 50 -0.17 -7.19 9.77
C VAL A 50 1.13 -6.53 10.20
N ARG A 51 2.25 -7.10 9.76
CA ARG A 51 3.60 -6.58 10.04
C ARG A 51 3.86 -5.20 9.42
N MET A 52 3.19 -4.91 8.31
CA MET A 52 3.41 -3.70 7.52
C MET A 52 2.11 -3.23 6.88
N ILE A 53 1.87 -1.92 6.94
CA ILE A 53 0.81 -1.20 6.25
C ILE A 53 1.46 -0.15 5.36
N VAL A 54 1.11 -0.17 4.08
CA VAL A 54 1.52 0.84 3.09
C VAL A 54 0.27 1.58 2.64
N ALA A 55 0.20 2.88 2.92
CA ALA A 55 -0.80 3.76 2.33
C ALA A 55 -0.32 4.17 0.94
N ILE A 56 -1.16 3.99 -0.07
CA ILE A 56 -0.84 4.35 -1.45
C ILE A 56 -1.84 5.41 -1.87
N ASP A 57 -1.35 6.58 -2.22
CA ASP A 57 -2.15 7.74 -2.60
C ASP A 57 -1.76 8.18 -4.01
N GLY A 58 -2.77 8.50 -4.83
CA GLY A 58 -2.51 8.98 -6.18
C GLY A 58 -1.91 10.39 -6.20
N CYS A 59 -2.29 11.24 -5.25
CA CYS A 59 -1.89 12.65 -5.17
C CYS A 59 -1.84 13.14 -3.72
N ASP A 60 -1.40 14.39 -3.53
CA ASP A 60 -1.27 15.09 -2.24
C ASP A 60 -2.59 15.23 -1.43
N THR A 61 -3.74 15.03 -2.09
CA THR A 61 -5.04 14.89 -1.42
C THR A 61 -5.05 13.73 -0.44
N GLY A 62 -4.11 12.77 -0.55
CA GLY A 62 -3.74 11.86 0.53
C GLY A 62 -4.93 11.16 1.19
N CYS A 63 -5.88 10.66 0.40
CA CYS A 63 -7.13 10.08 0.88
C CYS A 63 -6.87 8.91 1.83
N SER A 64 -5.96 8.00 1.43
CA SER A 64 -5.57 6.83 2.23
C SER A 64 -4.96 7.27 3.55
N ARG A 65 -3.96 8.15 3.50
CA ARG A 65 -3.35 8.73 4.70
C ARG A 65 -4.38 9.36 5.65
N ARG A 66 -5.22 10.27 5.15
CA ARG A 66 -6.19 11.02 5.97
C ARG A 66 -7.21 10.09 6.62
N ILE A 67 -7.69 9.06 5.90
CA ILE A 67 -8.61 8.06 6.44
C ILE A 67 -7.93 7.26 7.57
N LEU A 68 -6.67 6.87 7.41
CA LEU A 68 -5.94 6.12 8.43
C LEU A 68 -5.71 6.96 9.69
N GLU A 69 -5.30 8.22 9.53
CA GLU A 69 -5.14 9.17 10.63
C GLU A 69 -6.45 9.36 11.40
N GLN A 70 -7.58 9.57 10.71
CA GLN A 70 -8.91 9.70 11.32
C GLN A 70 -9.36 8.45 12.07
N ARG A 71 -8.90 7.27 11.66
CA ARG A 71 -9.22 5.99 12.29
C ARG A 71 -8.20 5.56 13.35
N GLY A 72 -7.17 6.38 13.59
CA GLY A 72 -6.09 6.05 14.53
C GLY A 72 -5.27 4.84 14.10
N ILE A 73 -5.22 4.54 12.80
CA ILE A 73 -4.46 3.42 12.25
C ILE A 73 -3.11 3.94 11.77
N GLY A 74 -2.02 3.42 12.33
CA GLY A 74 -0.67 3.73 11.87
C GLY A 74 -0.36 3.05 10.53
N CYS A 75 0.34 3.75 9.64
CA CYS A 75 0.96 3.16 8.46
C CYS A 75 2.49 3.23 8.58
N ASN A 76 3.18 2.21 8.07
CA ASN A 76 4.64 2.15 8.08
C ASN A 76 5.23 3.01 6.96
N HIS A 77 4.60 2.98 5.78
CA HIS A 77 5.04 3.72 4.61
C HIS A 77 3.85 4.42 3.96
N GLN A 78 4.15 5.54 3.32
CA GLN A 78 3.22 6.31 2.49
C GLN A 78 3.87 6.50 1.14
N LEU A 79 3.15 6.16 0.08
CA LEU A 79 3.54 6.42 -1.30
C LEU A 79 2.56 7.41 -1.90
N ILE A 80 3.06 8.51 -2.45
CA ILE A 80 2.28 9.46 -3.25
C ILE A 80 2.75 9.33 -4.70
N ILE A 81 1.89 8.90 -5.61
CA ILE A 81 2.27 8.57 -6.99
C ILE A 81 2.77 9.80 -7.76
N THR A 82 2.19 10.97 -7.53
CA THR A 82 2.67 12.22 -8.15
C THR A 82 4.12 12.57 -7.77
N ASP A 83 4.60 12.10 -6.61
CA ASP A 83 5.99 12.33 -6.20
C ASP A 83 6.99 11.48 -7.02
N LEU A 84 6.49 10.50 -7.79
CA LEU A 84 7.26 9.72 -8.76
C LEU A 84 7.40 10.44 -10.12
N GLY A 85 6.88 11.66 -10.25
CA GLY A 85 6.87 12.41 -11.51
C GLY A 85 5.75 11.99 -12.47
N ILE A 86 4.72 11.28 -11.99
CA ILE A 86 3.53 10.93 -12.77
C ILE A 86 2.47 12.00 -12.53
N ASP A 87 2.12 12.74 -13.59
CA ASP A 87 1.12 13.79 -13.48
C ASP A 87 -0.29 13.25 -13.27
N ARG A 88 -1.08 13.99 -12.48
CA ARG A 88 -2.50 13.71 -12.29
C ARG A 88 -3.30 14.21 -13.48
N GLU A 89 -3.82 13.28 -14.27
CA GLU A 89 -4.86 13.54 -15.27
C GLU A 89 -6.25 13.14 -14.75
N ASP A 90 -7.29 13.86 -15.17
CA ASP A 90 -8.68 13.55 -14.83
C ASP A 90 -9.23 12.31 -15.57
N GLY A 91 -8.51 11.82 -16.59
CA GLY A 91 -8.82 10.56 -17.27
C GLY A 91 -8.62 9.33 -16.37
N LEU A 92 -9.18 8.19 -16.79
CA LEU A 92 -9.06 6.90 -16.06
C LEU A 92 -8.15 5.90 -16.78
N GLN A 93 -7.39 6.36 -17.78
CA GLN A 93 -6.50 5.51 -18.54
C GLN A 93 -5.30 5.11 -17.68
N ILE A 94 -4.86 3.86 -17.85
CA ILE A 94 -3.70 3.31 -17.16
C ILE A 94 -2.61 3.08 -18.20
N ASP A 95 -1.51 3.81 -18.06
CA ASP A 95 -0.30 3.54 -18.81
C ASP A 95 0.47 2.37 -18.17
N GLY A 96 0.93 1.43 -19.00
CA GLY A 96 1.60 0.21 -18.53
C GLY A 96 2.97 0.47 -17.90
N GLU A 97 3.72 1.45 -18.40
CA GLU A 97 5.04 1.81 -17.85
C GLU A 97 4.88 2.51 -16.50
N GLN A 98 3.95 3.46 -16.41
CA GLN A 98 3.59 4.12 -15.15
C GLN A 98 3.09 3.12 -14.12
N LEU A 99 2.25 2.15 -14.53
CA LEU A 99 1.76 1.10 -13.63
C LEU A 99 2.92 0.24 -13.10
N GLN A 100 3.87 -0.13 -13.96
CA GLN A 100 5.04 -0.88 -13.53
C GLN A 100 5.90 -0.08 -12.55
N LEU A 101 6.14 1.20 -12.84
CA LEU A 101 6.87 2.11 -11.95
C LEU A 101 6.21 2.20 -10.57
N VAL A 102 4.88 2.32 -10.50
CA VAL A 102 4.14 2.36 -9.24
C VAL A 102 4.27 1.03 -8.48
N LYS A 103 4.19 -0.12 -9.16
CA LYS A 103 4.38 -1.43 -8.53
C LYS A 103 5.79 -1.55 -7.92
N ASP A 104 6.81 -1.14 -8.67
CA ASP A 104 8.20 -1.19 -8.23
C ASP A 104 8.41 -0.29 -6.99
N ALA A 105 7.82 0.91 -6.99
CA ALA A 105 7.85 1.82 -5.84
C ALA A 105 7.19 1.21 -4.59
N ILE A 106 6.02 0.57 -4.73
CA ILE A 106 5.35 -0.13 -3.61
C ILE A 106 6.24 -1.26 -3.08
N GLN A 107 6.88 -2.02 -3.97
CA GLN A 107 7.77 -3.11 -3.58
C GLN A 107 9.01 -2.58 -2.85
N ALA A 108 9.59 -1.48 -3.32
CA ALA A 108 10.73 -0.83 -2.68
C ALA A 108 10.41 -0.34 -1.27
N CYS A 109 9.23 0.26 -1.04
CA CYS A 109 8.77 0.61 0.31
C CYS A 109 8.77 -0.58 1.28
N CYS A 110 8.54 -1.79 0.77
CA CYS A 110 8.51 -2.99 1.60
C CYS A 110 9.89 -3.61 1.83
N ALA A 111 10.87 -3.34 0.96
CA ALA A 111 12.21 -3.94 1.00
C ALA A 111 13.10 -3.36 2.11
N GLU A 112 12.80 -2.16 2.62
CA GLU A 112 13.49 -1.56 3.77
C GLU A 112 13.27 -2.32 5.09
N VAL A 113 12.30 -3.25 5.11
CA VAL A 113 12.10 -4.16 6.22
C VAL A 113 12.94 -5.41 5.97
N GLN A 114 14.18 -5.36 6.44
CA GLN A 114 15.05 -6.54 6.46
C GLN A 114 14.29 -7.73 7.09
N PRO A 115 14.49 -8.96 6.57
CA PRO A 115 14.05 -10.13 7.29
C PRO A 115 14.74 -10.07 8.66
N ILE A 116 13.96 -10.19 9.75
CA ILE A 116 14.54 -10.61 11.01
C ILE A 116 15.11 -11.98 10.69
N VAL A 117 16.42 -12.03 10.45
CA VAL A 117 17.18 -13.27 10.48
C VAL A 117 16.93 -13.79 11.89
N ARG A 118 16.01 -14.74 12.03
CA ARG A 118 16.05 -15.65 13.17
C ARG A 118 17.35 -16.40 12.97
N LEU A 119 18.42 -15.90 13.60
CA LEU A 119 19.54 -16.71 14.01
C LEU A 119 18.94 -17.78 14.91
N GLY A 120 18.50 -18.86 14.28
CA GLY A 120 18.13 -20.08 14.96
C GLY A 120 19.37 -20.55 15.68
N GLY A 121 19.37 -20.39 17.00
CA GLY A 121 20.27 -21.14 17.84
C GLY A 121 20.02 -22.62 17.60
N CYS A 122 21.09 -23.33 17.23
CA CYS A 122 21.25 -24.73 17.58
C CYS A 122 22.55 -24.83 18.39
N MET A 123 22.39 -24.85 19.71
CA MET A 123 23.32 -25.59 20.56
C MET A 123 23.18 -27.07 20.21
N CYS A 124 24.22 -27.65 19.62
CA CYS A 124 24.46 -29.09 19.72
C CYS A 124 25.96 -29.40 19.60
N GLY A 125 26.56 -29.70 20.76
CA GLY A 125 27.56 -30.75 20.97
C GLY A 125 28.89 -30.68 20.23
N ILE A 126 29.95 -30.32 20.96
CA ILE A 126 31.13 -31.17 21.30
C ILE A 126 31.82 -30.52 22.50
#